data_AF-G4Z6Y9-F1
#
_entry.id   AF-G4Z6Y9-F1
#
_cell.length_a   1.000
_cell.length_b   1.000
_cell.length_c   1.000
_cell.angle_alpha   90.00
_cell.angle_beta   90.00
_cell.angle_gamma   90.00
#
_symmetry.space_group_name_H-M   'P 1'
#
loop_
_entity.id
_entity.type
_entity.pdbx_description
1 polymer ?
#
loop_
_entity_poly.entity_id
_entity_poly.type
_entity_poly.pdbx_seq_one_letter_code
_entity_poly.pdbx_strand_id
1 'polypeptide(L)'
;MRNLRDRFGGFTVVYLNGVILQNELEAFKELIAQLTRATGVKHPVLSYWNMYEYLRGLLVAKAKAGDHVIVVLDALEQFVRENSNAKQLLLYNLLDWLQSKDIKMGVLGITDNYNVVDNLEKRVRSRFSNLQIVIERPSFAQIRQHLVRALSLDNFEWESNSELQRPSAEYCAAFSKSVSELLLEQSKFLASLEFDYDIGKPQTFFVRLAAAAVYYLDADSPLLTAQHFRRARHLLEQDHQLAVLETVTEHGIALLIGMGHLERGDQRVFTLEMVYARWENFLRQHDMLAQLPTRSEAQKALENLLRLKLVKDAGDAFKIGRGGDSSMKQDASGSLQPEFRAVHLNFAPRTLEGMLRNGSIKCSTLLKEWAINGS
;
A
#
# COMPACT_ATOMS: atom_id res chain seq x y z
N MET A 1 -16.27 2.54 -23.06
CA MET A 1 -17.29 3.61 -22.97
C MET A 1 -17.91 4.00 -24.31
N ARG A 2 -17.14 4.13 -25.42
CA ARG A 2 -17.72 4.40 -26.76
C ARG A 2 -18.81 3.38 -27.16
N ASN A 3 -18.49 2.08 -27.07
CA ASN A 3 -19.44 0.98 -27.30
C ASN A 3 -20.72 0.98 -26.42
N LEU A 4 -20.73 1.66 -25.27
CA LEU A 4 -21.94 1.77 -24.42
C LEU A 4 -22.82 2.93 -24.87
N ARG A 5 -22.22 4.05 -25.30
CA ARG A 5 -22.96 5.19 -25.85
C ARG A 5 -23.64 4.83 -27.17
N ASP A 6 -22.97 4.01 -27.99
CA ASP A 6 -23.51 3.54 -29.25
C ASP A 6 -24.70 2.58 -29.06
N ARG A 7 -24.74 1.83 -27.95
CA ARG A 7 -25.82 0.86 -27.63
C ARG A 7 -26.97 1.41 -26.78
N PHE A 8 -26.69 2.36 -25.88
CA PHE A 8 -27.67 2.83 -24.88
C PHE A 8 -27.95 4.34 -24.96
N GLY A 9 -27.40 5.04 -25.96
CA GLY A 9 -27.60 6.47 -26.17
C GLY A 9 -26.64 7.37 -25.40
N GLY A 10 -26.89 8.68 -25.45
CA GLY A 10 -26.11 9.69 -24.73
C GLY A 10 -26.31 9.59 -23.21
N PHE A 11 -25.20 9.52 -22.48
CA PHE A 11 -25.21 9.64 -21.02
C PHE A 11 -24.03 10.49 -20.53
N THR A 12 -24.31 11.28 -19.51
CA THR A 12 -23.34 12.09 -18.77
C THR A 12 -22.86 11.32 -17.54
N VAL A 13 -21.55 11.14 -17.40
CA VAL A 13 -20.94 10.52 -16.22
C VAL A 13 -20.44 11.61 -15.30
N VAL A 14 -20.73 11.48 -14.02
CA VAL A 14 -20.17 12.32 -12.97
C VAL A 14 -19.37 11.45 -12.02
N TYR A 15 -18.12 11.80 -11.76
CA TYR A 15 -17.22 11.07 -10.87
C TYR A 15 -16.98 11.86 -9.59
N LEU A 16 -17.26 11.26 -8.45
CA LEU A 16 -16.99 11.82 -7.12
C LEU A 16 -16.08 10.84 -6.37
N ASN A 17 -14.96 11.34 -5.85
CA ASN A 17 -14.03 10.55 -5.07
C ASN A 17 -14.08 10.98 -3.59
N GLY A 18 -14.44 10.05 -2.70
CA GLY A 18 -14.60 10.31 -1.28
C GLY A 18 -13.31 10.57 -0.51
N VAL A 19 -12.15 10.25 -1.08
CA VAL A 19 -10.84 10.60 -0.50
C VAL A 19 -10.49 12.06 -0.78
N ILE A 20 -10.88 12.57 -1.96
CA ILE A 20 -10.61 13.95 -2.37
C ILE A 20 -11.63 14.91 -1.76
N LEU A 21 -12.91 14.55 -1.82
CA LEU A 21 -14.01 15.40 -1.37
C LEU A 21 -14.16 15.28 0.15
N GLN A 22 -13.86 16.37 0.86
CA GLN A 22 -13.83 16.37 2.33
C GLN A 22 -15.19 16.72 2.95
N ASN A 23 -16.07 17.35 2.16
CA ASN A 23 -17.39 17.76 2.61
C ASN A 23 -18.43 17.66 1.49
N GLU A 24 -19.71 17.67 1.89
CA GLU A 24 -20.84 17.52 0.98
C GLU A 24 -21.00 18.73 0.03
N LEU A 25 -20.62 19.93 0.48
CA LEU A 25 -20.68 21.14 -0.33
C LEU A 25 -19.73 21.06 -1.52
N GLU A 26 -18.53 20.53 -1.33
CA GLU A 26 -17.57 20.26 -2.40
C GLU A 26 -18.11 19.22 -3.37
N ALA A 27 -18.73 18.14 -2.87
CA ALA A 27 -19.35 17.13 -3.72
C ALA A 27 -20.46 17.73 -4.60
N PHE A 28 -21.30 18.62 -4.05
CA PHE A 28 -22.33 19.31 -4.82
C PHE A 28 -21.75 20.29 -5.85
N LYS A 29 -20.70 21.05 -5.50
CA LYS A 29 -20.01 21.92 -6.45
C LYS A 29 -19.40 21.11 -7.60
N GLU A 30 -18.79 19.97 -7.30
CA GLU A 30 -18.20 19.09 -8.30
C GLU A 30 -19.26 18.44 -9.20
N LEU A 31 -20.40 18.04 -8.63
CA LEU A 31 -21.57 17.59 -9.39
C LEU A 31 -22.02 18.66 -10.40
N ILE A 32 -22.18 19.91 -9.94
CA ILE A 32 -22.56 21.02 -10.82
C ILE A 32 -21.51 21.21 -11.91
N ALA A 33 -20.23 21.27 -11.55
CA ALA A 33 -19.11 21.47 -12.46
C ALA A 33 -19.08 20.43 -13.59
N GLN A 34 -19.23 19.15 -13.25
CA GLN A 34 -19.21 18.08 -14.23
C GLN A 34 -20.48 18.04 -15.10
N LEU A 35 -21.65 18.36 -14.53
CA LEU A 35 -22.93 18.40 -15.28
C LEU A 35 -23.02 19.59 -16.25
N THR A 36 -22.42 20.74 -15.92
CA THR A 36 -22.46 21.95 -16.75
C THR A 36 -21.19 22.18 -17.56
N ARG A 37 -20.24 21.23 -17.58
CA ARG A 37 -18.95 21.37 -18.27
C ARG A 37 -19.10 21.72 -19.76
N ALA A 38 -20.13 21.17 -20.41
CA ALA A 38 -20.41 21.41 -21.83
C ALA A 38 -21.10 22.76 -22.11
N THR A 39 -21.74 23.38 -21.11
CA THR A 39 -22.52 24.61 -21.29
C THR A 39 -21.76 25.89 -20.91
N GLY A 40 -20.54 25.79 -20.38
CA GLY A 40 -19.67 26.95 -20.12
C GLY A 40 -20.23 27.94 -19.09
N VAL A 41 -21.14 27.49 -18.23
CA VAL A 41 -21.84 28.35 -17.26
C VAL A 41 -20.88 28.74 -16.12
N LYS A 42 -20.74 30.03 -15.83
CA LYS A 42 -20.04 30.50 -14.62
C LYS A 42 -20.77 29.97 -13.39
N HIS A 43 -20.07 29.23 -12.54
CA HIS A 43 -20.65 28.67 -11.31
C HIS A 43 -21.07 29.78 -10.35
N PRO A 44 -22.37 29.94 -10.06
CA PRO A 44 -22.81 30.89 -9.06
C PRO A 44 -22.35 30.43 -7.67
N VAL A 45 -21.90 31.37 -6.83
CA VAL A 45 -21.67 31.11 -5.40
C VAL A 45 -23.05 31.01 -4.75
N LEU A 46 -23.60 29.80 -4.73
CA LEU A 46 -24.92 29.51 -4.18
C LEU A 46 -24.81 29.03 -2.73
N SER A 47 -25.83 29.34 -1.93
CA SER A 47 -26.07 28.67 -0.65
C SER A 47 -26.45 27.20 -0.88
N TYR A 48 -26.32 26.35 0.15
CA TYR A 48 -26.63 24.92 0.06
C TYR A 48 -28.02 24.62 -0.53
N TRP A 49 -29.06 25.28 -0.03
CA TRP A 49 -30.43 25.07 -0.50
C TRP A 49 -30.61 25.46 -1.98
N ASN A 50 -29.98 26.57 -2.39
CA ASN A 50 -29.97 26.98 -3.79
C ASN A 50 -29.19 26.01 -4.68
N MET A 51 -28.12 25.37 -4.18
CA MET A 51 -27.41 24.32 -4.92
C MET A 51 -28.26 23.06 -5.10
N TYR A 52 -29.02 22.65 -4.09
CA TYR A 52 -29.91 21.49 -4.15
C TYR A 52 -30.99 21.65 -5.24
N GLU A 53 -31.74 22.75 -5.20
CA GLU A 53 -32.81 23.03 -6.19
C GLU A 53 -32.23 23.20 -7.60
N TYR A 54 -31.07 23.86 -7.70
CA TYR A 54 -30.39 24.03 -8.98
C TYR A 54 -29.94 22.70 -9.60
N LEU A 55 -29.31 21.82 -8.80
CA LEU A 55 -28.91 20.49 -9.23
C LEU A 55 -30.11 19.65 -9.66
N ARG A 56 -31.18 19.66 -8.87
CA ARG A 56 -32.43 18.97 -9.22
C ARG A 56 -32.99 19.48 -10.54
N GLY A 57 -33.03 20.81 -10.74
CA GLY A 57 -33.45 21.43 -12.00
C GLY A 57 -32.58 21.02 -13.19
N LEU A 58 -31.25 20.96 -13.01
CA LEU A 58 -30.32 20.48 -14.03
C LEU A 58 -30.57 19.01 -14.41
N LEU A 59 -30.78 18.14 -13.42
CA LEU A 59 -31.07 16.73 -13.64
C LEU A 59 -32.39 16.52 -14.41
N VAL A 60 -33.43 17.29 -14.08
CA VAL A 60 -34.71 17.27 -14.81
C VAL A 60 -34.55 17.79 -16.24
N ALA A 61 -33.79 18.89 -16.43
CA ALA A 61 -33.51 19.42 -17.76
C ALA A 61 -32.77 18.41 -18.65
N LYS A 62 -31.79 17.71 -18.08
CA LYS A 62 -31.05 16.62 -18.73
C LYS A 62 -31.95 15.44 -19.09
N ALA A 63 -32.80 15.01 -18.16
CA ALA A 63 -33.76 13.94 -18.39
C ALA A 63 -34.76 14.27 -19.52
N LYS A 64 -35.22 15.53 -19.61
CA LYS A 64 -36.08 16.03 -20.69
C LYS A 64 -35.37 16.08 -22.05
N ALA A 65 -34.07 16.37 -22.06
CA ALA A 65 -33.24 16.30 -23.26
C ALA A 65 -32.91 14.85 -23.70
N GLY A 66 -33.36 13.84 -22.94
CA GLY A 66 -33.08 12.43 -23.23
C GLY A 66 -31.70 11.95 -22.80
N ASP A 67 -30.96 12.75 -22.01
CA ASP A 67 -29.63 12.42 -21.48
C ASP A 67 -29.76 11.76 -20.10
N HIS A 68 -29.08 10.63 -19.92
CA HIS A 68 -29.06 9.89 -18.64
C HIS A 68 -27.82 10.27 -17.82
N VAL A 69 -27.97 10.46 -16.51
CA VAL A 69 -26.85 10.82 -15.63
C VAL A 69 -26.39 9.62 -14.80
N ILE A 70 -25.12 9.24 -14.89
CA ILE A 70 -24.52 8.19 -14.04
C ILE A 70 -23.55 8.85 -13.07
N VAL A 71 -23.86 8.80 -11.78
CA VAL A 71 -22.99 9.28 -10.70
C VAL A 71 -22.19 8.10 -10.16
N VAL A 72 -20.87 8.16 -10.30
CA VAL A 72 -19.92 7.19 -9.76
C VAL A 72 -19.34 7.76 -8.47
N LEU A 73 -19.57 7.06 -7.35
CA LEU A 73 -19.03 7.37 -6.04
C LEU A 73 -17.88 6.40 -5.75
N ASP A 74 -16.66 6.88 -5.84
CA ASP A 74 -15.46 6.13 -5.50
C ASP A 74 -15.09 6.36 -4.02
N ALA A 75 -14.52 5.35 -3.37
CA ALA A 75 -14.31 5.31 -1.91
C ALA A 75 -15.61 5.62 -1.13
N LEU A 76 -16.70 4.90 -1.45
CA LEU A 76 -18.04 5.13 -0.90
C LEU A 76 -18.05 5.16 0.63
N GLU A 77 -17.22 4.35 1.28
CA GLU A 77 -17.11 4.30 2.73
C GLU A 77 -16.80 5.68 3.33
N GLN A 78 -16.06 6.56 2.63
CA GLN A 78 -15.80 7.92 3.10
C GLN A 78 -17.07 8.79 3.17
N PHE A 79 -18.03 8.60 2.25
CA PHE A 79 -19.33 9.29 2.28
C PHE A 79 -20.30 8.71 3.32
N VAL A 80 -20.01 7.51 3.80
CA VAL A 80 -20.82 6.79 4.79
C VAL A 80 -20.30 7.03 6.22
N ARG A 81 -19.02 7.36 6.40
CA ARG A 81 -18.38 7.56 7.71
C ARG A 81 -19.20 8.47 8.61
N GLU A 82 -19.63 7.89 9.73
CA GLU A 82 -20.24 8.60 10.85
C GLU A 82 -19.15 9.43 11.56
N ASN A 83 -18.90 10.65 11.10
CA ASN A 83 -18.37 11.65 12.01
C ASN A 83 -19.53 12.08 12.91
N SER A 84 -19.29 12.24 14.22
CA SER A 84 -20.30 12.41 15.28
C SER A 84 -21.32 13.56 15.07
N ASN A 85 -21.23 14.34 14.00
CA ASN A 85 -22.14 15.41 13.58
C ASN A 85 -22.48 15.44 12.07
N ALA A 86 -21.96 14.52 11.24
CA ALA A 86 -22.17 14.54 9.79
C ALA A 86 -23.28 13.58 9.38
N LYS A 87 -24.46 14.14 9.10
CA LYS A 87 -25.58 13.42 8.47
C LYS A 87 -25.17 12.97 7.07
N GLN A 88 -25.54 11.76 6.65
CA GLN A 88 -25.31 11.25 5.28
C GLN A 88 -26.21 11.96 4.22
N LEU A 89 -26.13 13.30 4.09
CA LEU A 89 -27.05 14.10 3.28
C LEU A 89 -26.76 13.96 1.78
N LEU A 90 -25.49 13.87 1.36
CA LEU A 90 -25.15 13.65 -0.05
C LEU A 90 -25.80 12.36 -0.57
N LEU A 91 -25.58 11.25 0.13
CA LEU A 91 -26.16 9.94 -0.22
C LEU A 91 -27.68 9.97 -0.14
N TYR A 92 -28.23 10.58 0.91
CA TYR A 92 -29.67 10.76 1.02
C TYR A 92 -30.25 11.50 -0.19
N ASN A 93 -29.67 12.64 -0.58
CA ASN A 93 -30.14 13.46 -1.70
C ASN A 93 -30.04 12.72 -3.04
N LEU A 94 -28.91 12.06 -3.30
CA LEU A 94 -28.73 11.29 -4.53
C LEU A 94 -29.73 10.13 -4.64
N LEU A 95 -29.96 9.40 -3.55
CA LEU A 95 -30.92 8.30 -3.52
C LEU A 95 -32.38 8.78 -3.53
N ASP A 96 -32.67 9.95 -2.97
CA ASP A 96 -34.00 10.57 -3.04
C ASP A 96 -34.32 11.04 -4.46
N TRP A 97 -33.36 11.64 -5.16
CA TRP A 97 -33.52 12.02 -6.57
C TRP A 97 -33.75 10.83 -7.50
N LEU A 98 -33.14 9.67 -7.22
CA LEU A 98 -33.39 8.42 -7.94
C LEU A 98 -34.85 7.95 -7.86
N GLN A 99 -35.61 8.35 -6.83
CA GLN A 99 -37.03 8.01 -6.68
C GLN A 99 -37.94 8.96 -7.46
N SER A 100 -37.42 10.07 -7.98
CA SER A 100 -38.20 11.05 -8.74
C SER A 100 -38.38 10.61 -10.19
N LYS A 101 -39.63 10.56 -10.67
CA LYS A 101 -39.97 10.17 -12.05
C LYS A 101 -39.42 11.13 -13.11
N ASP A 102 -39.18 12.39 -12.74
CA ASP A 102 -38.69 13.44 -13.64
C ASP A 102 -37.17 13.40 -13.83
N ILE A 103 -36.48 12.52 -13.09
CA ILE A 103 -35.02 12.39 -13.12
C ILE A 103 -34.65 11.02 -13.68
N LYS A 104 -33.77 11.02 -14.68
CA LYS A 104 -33.21 9.79 -15.27
C LYS A 104 -31.74 9.67 -14.88
N MET A 105 -31.50 9.15 -13.67
CA MET A 105 -30.14 8.98 -13.15
C MET A 105 -29.86 7.58 -12.61
N GLY A 106 -28.59 7.24 -12.44
CA GLY A 106 -28.10 6.05 -11.76
C GLY A 106 -26.95 6.43 -10.82
N VAL A 107 -26.84 5.75 -9.68
CA VAL A 107 -25.75 5.92 -8.72
C VAL A 107 -25.00 4.61 -8.58
N LEU A 108 -23.69 4.63 -8.81
CA LEU A 108 -22.79 3.49 -8.65
C LEU A 108 -21.80 3.80 -7.54
N GLY A 109 -21.89 3.10 -6.42
CA GLY A 109 -20.91 3.18 -5.33
C GLY A 109 -19.84 2.10 -5.46
N ILE A 110 -18.58 2.48 -5.31
CA ILE A 110 -17.42 1.60 -5.29
C ILE A 110 -16.81 1.68 -3.90
N THR A 111 -16.59 0.53 -3.27
CA THR A 111 -15.97 0.43 -1.94
C THR A 111 -15.19 -0.88 -1.82
N ASP A 112 -14.18 -0.88 -0.96
CA ASP A 112 -13.51 -2.09 -0.48
C ASP A 112 -14.08 -2.59 0.87
N ASN A 113 -15.01 -1.84 1.47
CA ASN A 113 -15.66 -2.19 2.73
C ASN A 113 -16.91 -3.05 2.51
N TYR A 114 -16.80 -4.35 2.80
CA TYR A 114 -17.91 -5.31 2.71
C TYR A 114 -19.13 -4.92 3.58
N ASN A 115 -18.93 -4.21 4.68
CA ASN A 115 -19.98 -3.84 5.62
C ASN A 115 -20.52 -2.42 5.40
N VAL A 116 -20.26 -1.81 4.23
CA VAL A 116 -20.68 -0.42 3.95
C VAL A 116 -22.18 -0.20 4.14
N VAL A 117 -23.00 -1.22 3.86
CA VAL A 117 -24.47 -1.12 3.93
C VAL A 117 -25.00 -1.10 5.36
N ASP A 118 -24.29 -1.74 6.30
CA ASP A 118 -24.65 -1.68 7.72
C ASP A 118 -24.33 -0.32 8.33
N ASN A 119 -23.36 0.40 7.77
CA ASN A 119 -23.02 1.76 8.16
C ASN A 119 -23.95 2.82 7.55
N LEU A 120 -24.91 2.45 6.69
CA LEU A 120 -25.88 3.39 6.16
C LEU A 120 -26.94 3.74 7.21
N GLU A 121 -27.21 5.04 7.36
CA GLU A 121 -28.32 5.51 8.20
C GLU A 121 -29.65 4.92 7.72
N LYS A 122 -30.58 4.65 8.65
CA LYS A 122 -31.90 4.02 8.34
C LYS A 122 -32.63 4.65 7.14
N ARG A 123 -32.61 5.98 7.03
CA ARG A 123 -33.29 6.74 5.95
C ARG A 123 -32.61 6.61 4.58
N VAL A 124 -31.30 6.39 4.55
CA VAL A 124 -30.50 6.16 3.34
C VAL A 124 -30.66 4.69 2.93
N ARG A 125 -30.52 3.77 3.88
CA ARG A 125 -30.70 2.33 3.69
C ARG A 125 -32.09 1.99 3.13
N SER A 126 -33.14 2.67 3.61
CA SER A 126 -34.51 2.48 3.08
C SER A 126 -34.67 2.89 1.61
N ARG A 127 -33.81 3.76 1.06
CA ARG A 127 -33.85 4.22 -0.33
C ARG A 127 -32.88 3.47 -1.24
N PHE A 128 -31.96 2.70 -0.65
CA PHE A 128 -31.00 1.89 -1.37
C PHE A 128 -31.69 0.69 -2.03
N SER A 129 -31.35 0.41 -3.29
CA SER A 129 -31.96 -0.67 -4.08
C SER A 129 -31.53 -2.07 -3.65
N ASN A 130 -30.62 -2.20 -2.67
CA ASN A 130 -29.99 -3.45 -2.22
C ASN A 130 -29.24 -4.21 -3.32
N LEU A 131 -28.99 -3.60 -4.48
CA LEU A 131 -28.17 -4.19 -5.52
C LEU A 131 -26.69 -4.04 -5.15
N GLN A 132 -26.06 -5.16 -4.82
CA GLN A 132 -24.64 -5.25 -4.56
C GLN A 132 -24.00 -6.18 -5.58
N ILE A 133 -22.91 -5.72 -6.18
CA ILE A 133 -22.08 -6.52 -7.08
C ILE A 133 -20.76 -6.76 -6.37
N VAL A 134 -20.57 -7.97 -5.86
CA VAL A 134 -19.30 -8.36 -5.23
C VAL A 134 -18.32 -8.73 -6.33
N ILE A 135 -17.18 -8.03 -6.37
CA ILE A 135 -16.08 -8.35 -7.27
C ILE A 135 -15.12 -9.26 -6.51
N GLU A 136 -15.17 -10.55 -6.81
CA GLU A 136 -14.28 -11.52 -6.20
C GLU A 136 -12.85 -11.37 -6.72
N ARG A 137 -11.88 -11.75 -5.88
CA ARG A 137 -10.49 -11.85 -6.30
C ARG A 137 -10.39 -12.91 -7.41
N PRO A 138 -9.80 -12.59 -8.57
CA PRO A 138 -9.63 -13.57 -9.63
C PRO A 138 -8.72 -14.71 -9.15
N SER A 139 -9.09 -15.95 -9.50
CA SER A 139 -8.27 -17.13 -9.25
C SER A 139 -6.88 -17.00 -9.89
N PHE A 140 -5.91 -17.73 -9.36
CA PHE A 140 -4.56 -17.76 -9.95
C PHE A 140 -4.58 -18.16 -11.43
N ALA A 141 -5.43 -19.12 -11.81
CA ALA A 141 -5.64 -19.52 -13.20
C ALA A 141 -6.13 -18.36 -14.09
N GLN A 142 -7.10 -17.57 -13.61
CA GLN A 142 -7.59 -16.38 -14.33
C GLN A 142 -6.48 -15.33 -14.44
N ILE A 143 -5.73 -15.06 -13.38
CA ILE A 143 -4.61 -14.12 -13.39
C ILE A 143 -3.58 -14.52 -14.46
N ARG A 144 -3.20 -15.81 -14.52
CA ARG A 144 -2.29 -16.34 -15.54
C ARG A 144 -2.82 -16.12 -16.96
N GLN A 145 -4.08 -16.44 -17.21
CA GLN A 145 -4.71 -16.19 -18.51
C GLN A 145 -4.74 -14.71 -18.87
N HIS A 146 -5.01 -13.83 -17.90
CA HIS A 146 -4.96 -12.38 -18.11
C HIS A 146 -3.55 -11.90 -18.45
N LEU A 147 -2.52 -12.41 -17.79
CA LEU A 147 -1.12 -12.07 -18.09
C LEU A 147 -0.73 -12.54 -19.50
N VAL A 148 -1.08 -13.77 -19.89
CA VAL A 148 -0.82 -14.27 -21.26
C VAL A 148 -1.49 -13.37 -22.30
N ARG A 149 -2.75 -12.99 -22.09
CA ARG A 149 -3.46 -12.07 -22.99
C ARG A 149 -2.84 -10.68 -23.03
N ALA A 150 -2.41 -10.15 -21.88
CA ALA A 150 -1.81 -8.82 -21.78
C ALA A 150 -0.41 -8.76 -22.43
N LEU A 151 0.33 -9.87 -22.41
CA LEU A 151 1.65 -9.99 -23.03
C LEU A 151 1.57 -10.44 -24.50
N SER A 152 0.41 -10.89 -25.00
CA SER A 152 0.27 -11.36 -26.37
C SER A 152 0.38 -10.21 -27.37
N LEU A 153 1.21 -10.41 -28.40
CA LEU A 153 1.40 -9.49 -29.53
C LEU A 153 0.36 -9.69 -30.64
N ASP A 154 -0.37 -10.80 -30.59
CA ASP A 154 -1.31 -11.23 -31.65
C ASP A 154 -2.60 -10.41 -31.63
N ASN A 155 -3.01 -9.95 -30.45
CA ASN A 155 -4.23 -9.16 -30.25
C ASN A 155 -4.00 -7.65 -30.33
N PHE A 156 -2.78 -7.21 -30.66
CA PHE A 156 -2.45 -5.79 -30.74
C PHE A 156 -2.89 -5.20 -32.09
N GLU A 157 -3.62 -4.08 -32.06
CA GLU A 157 -4.03 -3.35 -33.26
C GLU A 157 -2.85 -2.57 -33.86
N TRP A 158 -2.01 -3.27 -34.62
CA TRP A 158 -0.84 -2.69 -35.29
C TRP A 158 -1.21 -1.58 -36.29
N GLU A 159 -2.36 -1.71 -36.95
CA GLU A 159 -2.85 -0.75 -37.96
C GLU A 159 -3.25 0.60 -37.35
N SER A 160 -3.70 0.59 -36.09
CA SER A 160 -4.10 1.80 -35.35
C SER A 160 -2.91 2.58 -34.80
N ASN A 161 -1.69 2.01 -34.81
CA ASN A 161 -0.49 2.57 -34.18
C ASN A 161 0.68 2.64 -35.17
N SER A 162 0.60 3.56 -36.12
CA SER A 162 1.58 3.74 -37.20
C SER A 162 3.00 4.13 -36.72
N GLU A 163 3.15 4.57 -35.47
CA GLU A 163 4.45 4.90 -34.87
C GLU A 163 5.26 3.66 -34.47
N LEU A 164 4.63 2.48 -34.41
CA LEU A 164 5.26 1.24 -33.94
C LEU A 164 5.57 0.30 -35.11
N GLN A 165 6.79 -0.24 -35.11
CA GLN A 165 7.18 -1.27 -36.08
C GLN A 165 6.70 -2.65 -35.63
N ARG A 166 5.92 -3.32 -36.48
CA ARG A 166 5.49 -4.70 -36.25
C ARG A 166 6.71 -5.64 -36.27
N PRO A 167 6.91 -6.47 -35.23
CA PRO A 167 7.97 -7.48 -35.22
C PRO A 167 7.75 -8.56 -36.29
N SER A 168 8.80 -9.36 -36.56
CA SER A 168 8.67 -10.50 -37.46
C SER A 168 7.68 -11.53 -36.92
N ALA A 169 7.00 -12.25 -37.82
CA ALA A 169 6.05 -13.30 -37.44
C ALA A 169 6.72 -14.42 -36.63
N GLU A 170 7.97 -14.75 -36.95
CA GLU A 170 8.79 -15.71 -36.21
C GLU A 170 9.04 -15.27 -34.77
N TYR A 171 9.36 -13.99 -34.56
CA TYR A 171 9.54 -13.44 -33.23
C TYR A 171 8.24 -13.44 -32.43
N CYS A 172 7.12 -13.01 -33.03
CA CYS A 172 5.81 -13.05 -32.35
C CYS A 172 5.46 -14.47 -31.91
N ALA A 173 5.67 -15.48 -32.77
CA ALA A 173 5.43 -16.88 -32.44
C ALA A 173 6.36 -17.38 -31.32
N ALA A 174 7.65 -17.06 -31.39
CA ALA A 174 8.62 -17.42 -30.36
C ALA A 174 8.30 -16.77 -29.00
N PHE A 175 7.91 -15.49 -29.01
CA PHE A 175 7.52 -14.75 -27.82
C PHE A 175 6.25 -15.30 -27.19
N SER A 176 5.19 -15.51 -27.98
CA SER A 176 3.93 -16.11 -27.51
C SER A 176 4.15 -17.52 -26.93
N LYS A 177 5.04 -18.31 -27.54
CA LYS A 177 5.45 -19.62 -27.01
C LYS A 177 6.17 -19.49 -25.67
N SER A 178 7.17 -18.62 -25.57
CA SER A 178 7.92 -18.37 -24.33
C SER A 178 7.01 -17.94 -23.18
N VAL A 179 6.05 -17.05 -23.44
CA VAL A 179 5.07 -16.59 -22.45
C VAL A 179 4.14 -17.73 -22.01
N SER A 180 3.70 -18.55 -22.97
CA SER A 180 2.85 -19.72 -22.70
C SER A 180 3.57 -20.76 -21.85
N GLU A 181 4.81 -21.12 -22.19
CA GLU A 181 5.62 -22.05 -21.39
C GLU A 181 5.84 -21.51 -19.96
N LEU A 182 6.13 -20.22 -19.83
CA LEU A 182 6.41 -19.59 -18.53
C LEU A 182 5.18 -19.54 -17.61
N LEU A 183 4.00 -19.26 -18.16
CA LEU A 183 2.78 -18.99 -17.38
C LEU A 183 1.76 -20.13 -17.40
N LEU A 184 1.80 -21.05 -18.38
CA LEU A 184 0.84 -22.14 -18.52
C LEU A 184 1.40 -23.49 -18.09
N GLU A 185 2.70 -23.73 -18.28
CA GLU A 185 3.34 -24.99 -17.91
C GLU A 185 3.83 -25.01 -16.46
N GLN A 186 3.80 -26.19 -15.85
CA GLN A 186 4.22 -26.37 -14.47
C GLN A 186 5.74 -26.24 -14.34
N SER A 187 6.18 -25.31 -13.51
CA SER A 187 7.60 -25.04 -13.27
C SER A 187 7.84 -24.55 -11.85
N LYS A 188 9.10 -24.61 -11.38
CA LYS A 188 9.48 -24.02 -10.09
C LYS A 188 9.17 -22.53 -10.02
N PHE A 189 9.21 -21.84 -11.16
CA PHE A 189 8.84 -20.44 -11.25
C PHE A 189 7.33 -20.24 -11.05
N LEU A 190 6.51 -21.05 -11.73
CA LEU A 190 5.06 -20.96 -11.58
C LEU A 190 4.63 -21.27 -10.14
N ALA A 191 5.21 -22.28 -9.50
CA ALA A 191 4.98 -22.58 -8.09
C ALA A 191 5.35 -21.40 -7.16
N SER A 192 6.41 -20.65 -7.49
CA SER A 192 6.78 -19.44 -6.76
C SER A 192 5.75 -18.30 -6.94
N LEU A 193 5.17 -18.16 -8.14
CA LEU A 193 4.09 -17.19 -8.37
C LEU A 193 2.78 -17.60 -7.69
N GLU A 194 2.50 -18.91 -7.63
CA GLU A 194 1.35 -19.46 -6.92
C GLU A 194 1.47 -19.20 -5.41
N PHE A 195 2.66 -19.40 -4.84
CA PHE A 195 2.94 -19.01 -3.46
C PHE A 195 2.65 -17.53 -3.21
N ASP A 196 3.05 -16.64 -4.13
CA ASP A 196 2.75 -15.20 -4.02
C ASP A 196 1.23 -14.94 -4.03
N TYR A 197 0.47 -15.73 -4.79
CA TYR A 197 -0.99 -15.65 -4.80
C TYR A 197 -1.57 -16.12 -3.46
N ASP A 198 -1.09 -17.23 -2.92
CA ASP A 198 -1.58 -17.83 -1.69
C ASP A 198 -1.32 -16.95 -0.46
N ILE A 199 -0.18 -16.25 -0.40
CA ILE A 199 0.11 -15.26 0.67
C ILE A 199 -0.71 -13.96 0.53
N GLY A 200 -1.57 -13.85 -0.48
CA GLY A 200 -2.52 -12.75 -0.60
C GLY A 200 -2.09 -11.58 -1.50
N LYS A 201 -1.08 -11.72 -2.36
CA LYS A 201 -0.68 -10.63 -3.26
C LYS A 201 -1.83 -10.26 -4.23
N PRO A 202 -2.17 -8.96 -4.37
CA PRO A 202 -3.28 -8.55 -5.25
C PRO A 202 -2.96 -8.79 -6.73
N GLN A 203 -3.98 -8.84 -7.60
CA GLN A 203 -3.78 -8.97 -9.06
C GLN A 203 -2.82 -7.90 -9.62
N THR A 204 -2.89 -6.68 -9.07
CA THR A 204 -2.01 -5.56 -9.45
C THR A 204 -0.53 -5.86 -9.25
N PHE A 205 -0.17 -6.69 -8.27
CA PHE A 205 1.21 -7.13 -8.07
C PHE A 205 1.72 -7.93 -9.27
N PHE A 206 0.94 -8.92 -9.75
CA PHE A 206 1.32 -9.76 -10.88
C PHE A 206 1.45 -8.98 -12.18
N VAL A 207 0.54 -8.03 -12.42
CA VAL A 207 0.61 -7.14 -13.59
C VAL A 207 1.85 -6.25 -13.52
N ARG A 208 2.14 -5.66 -12.36
CA ARG A 208 3.37 -4.86 -12.14
C ARG A 208 4.63 -5.70 -12.31
N LEU A 209 4.62 -6.94 -11.83
CA LEU A 209 5.73 -7.87 -11.97
C LEU A 209 5.99 -8.20 -13.44
N ALA A 210 4.94 -8.50 -14.22
CA ALA A 210 5.06 -8.75 -15.65
C ALA A 210 5.56 -7.50 -16.41
N ALA A 211 5.01 -6.32 -16.10
CA ALA A 211 5.45 -5.06 -16.71
C ALA A 211 6.93 -4.76 -16.40
N ALA A 212 7.36 -4.97 -15.15
CA ALA A 212 8.76 -4.80 -14.76
C ALA A 212 9.68 -5.87 -15.38
N ALA A 213 9.19 -7.09 -15.62
CA ALA A 213 9.95 -8.14 -16.30
C ALA A 213 10.23 -7.78 -17.77
N VAL A 214 9.27 -7.16 -18.46
CA VAL A 214 9.44 -6.66 -19.83
C VAL A 214 10.56 -5.62 -19.94
N TYR A 215 10.78 -4.81 -18.90
CA TYR A 215 11.86 -3.82 -18.87
C TYR A 215 13.27 -4.43 -18.87
N TYR A 216 13.41 -5.71 -18.52
CA TYR A 216 14.69 -6.42 -18.53
C TYR A 216 14.97 -7.17 -19.84
N LEU A 217 14.10 -7.05 -20.85
CA LEU A 217 14.38 -7.56 -22.18
C LEU A 217 15.47 -6.71 -22.84
N ASP A 218 16.41 -7.37 -23.51
CA ASP A 218 17.48 -6.74 -24.27
C ASP A 218 17.72 -7.50 -25.59
N ALA A 219 18.70 -7.03 -26.37
CA ALA A 219 19.02 -7.64 -27.66
C ALA A 219 19.59 -9.06 -27.53
N ASP A 220 20.21 -9.40 -26.40
CA ASP A 220 20.82 -10.71 -26.13
C ASP A 220 19.79 -11.71 -25.58
N SER A 221 18.77 -11.21 -24.89
CA SER A 221 17.70 -11.96 -24.23
C SER A 221 16.32 -11.36 -24.57
N PRO A 222 15.86 -11.50 -25.83
CA PRO A 222 14.65 -10.85 -26.30
C PRO A 222 13.36 -11.59 -25.90
N LEU A 223 13.45 -12.78 -25.30
CA LEU A 223 12.30 -13.60 -24.87
C LEU A 223 12.11 -13.56 -23.35
N LEU A 224 10.86 -13.50 -22.89
CA LEU A 224 10.56 -13.48 -21.45
C LEU A 224 10.89 -14.82 -20.78
N THR A 225 11.80 -14.79 -19.80
CA THR A 225 12.20 -15.95 -19.01
C THR A 225 11.92 -15.74 -17.51
N ALA A 226 11.99 -16.82 -16.73
CA ALA A 226 11.88 -16.75 -15.28
C ALA A 226 12.94 -15.83 -14.63
N GLN A 227 14.11 -15.64 -15.26
CA GLN A 227 15.15 -14.76 -14.75
C GLN A 227 14.73 -13.29 -14.78
N HIS A 228 14.04 -12.84 -15.83
CA HIS A 228 13.51 -11.48 -15.92
C HIS A 228 12.51 -11.21 -14.79
N PHE A 229 11.62 -12.16 -14.52
CA PHE A 229 10.67 -12.05 -13.41
C PHE A 229 11.34 -12.07 -12.04
N ARG A 230 12.41 -12.86 -11.83
CA ARG A 230 13.18 -12.81 -10.58
C ARG A 230 13.84 -11.45 -10.37
N ARG A 231 14.42 -10.85 -11.41
CA ARG A 231 14.99 -9.49 -11.35
C ARG A 231 13.92 -8.44 -11.07
N ALA A 232 12.77 -8.55 -11.74
CA ALA A 232 11.61 -7.69 -11.50
C ALA A 232 11.07 -7.81 -10.08
N ARG A 233 11.03 -9.03 -9.53
CA ARG A 233 10.64 -9.28 -8.14
C ARG A 233 11.59 -8.60 -7.17
N HIS A 234 12.91 -8.74 -7.36
CA HIS A 234 13.89 -8.06 -6.52
C HIS A 234 13.77 -6.53 -6.57
N LEU A 235 13.37 -5.96 -7.70
CA LEU A 235 13.10 -4.52 -7.82
C LEU A 235 11.83 -4.11 -7.04
N LEU A 236 10.76 -4.89 -7.14
CA LEU A 236 9.46 -4.57 -6.53
C LEU A 236 9.39 -4.89 -5.04
N GLU A 237 10.09 -5.93 -4.61
CA GLU A 237 10.06 -6.47 -3.24
C GLU A 237 11.45 -6.41 -2.61
N GLN A 238 12.11 -5.25 -2.66
CA GLN A 238 13.33 -5.06 -1.88
C GLN A 238 13.00 -5.29 -0.39
N ASP A 239 13.79 -6.14 0.26
CA ASP A 239 13.73 -6.28 1.71
C ASP A 239 14.28 -4.99 2.32
N HIS A 240 13.36 -4.09 2.70
CA HIS A 240 13.71 -2.81 3.27
C HIS A 240 14.43 -2.97 4.61
N GLN A 241 14.13 -4.03 5.37
CA GLN A 241 14.83 -4.30 6.63
C GLN A 241 16.28 -4.68 6.35
N LEU A 242 16.52 -5.58 5.39
CA LEU A 242 17.87 -5.94 4.97
C LEU A 242 18.64 -4.75 4.41
N ALA A 243 18.04 -4.00 3.49
CA ALA A 243 18.68 -2.82 2.88
C ALA A 243 19.06 -1.77 3.93
N VAL A 244 18.21 -1.55 4.94
CA VAL A 244 18.53 -0.65 6.05
C VAL A 244 19.67 -1.24 6.90
N LEU A 245 19.63 -2.53 7.23
CA LEU A 245 20.67 -3.19 8.01
C LEU A 245 22.05 -3.20 7.33
N GLU A 246 22.12 -3.26 6.00
CA GLU A 246 23.37 -3.15 5.24
C GLU A 246 24.06 -1.77 5.40
N THR A 247 23.30 -0.73 5.74
CA THR A 247 23.83 0.63 5.99
C THR A 247 24.29 0.85 7.43
N VAL A 248 24.01 -0.08 8.33
CA VAL A 248 24.32 0.06 9.76
C VAL A 248 25.83 -0.15 9.98
N THR A 249 26.43 0.72 10.80
CA THR A 249 27.84 0.61 11.16
C THR A 249 28.11 -0.62 12.01
N GLU A 250 29.37 -1.05 12.06
CA GLU A 250 29.77 -2.20 12.87
C GLU A 250 29.37 -2.05 14.35
N HIS A 251 29.50 -0.84 14.91
CA HIS A 251 29.02 -0.53 16.26
C HIS A 251 27.50 -0.68 16.41
N GLY A 252 26.73 -0.26 15.41
CA GLY A 252 25.28 -0.43 15.41
C GLY A 252 24.89 -1.91 15.37
N ILE A 253 25.55 -2.72 14.54
CA ILE A 253 25.34 -4.17 14.49
C ILE A 253 25.69 -4.83 15.84
N ALA A 254 26.80 -4.44 16.46
CA ALA A 254 27.18 -4.91 17.79
C ALA A 254 26.11 -4.59 18.86
N LEU A 255 25.58 -3.37 18.86
CA LEU A 255 24.47 -3.01 19.77
C LEU A 255 23.22 -3.86 19.52
N LEU A 256 22.85 -4.10 18.26
CA LEU A 256 21.70 -4.95 17.92
C LEU A 256 21.89 -6.41 18.36
N ILE A 257 23.11 -6.96 18.21
CA ILE A 257 23.46 -8.31 18.70
C ILE A 257 23.32 -8.35 20.23
N GLY A 258 23.89 -7.36 20.93
CA GLY A 258 23.81 -7.27 22.39
C GLY A 258 22.36 -7.18 22.90
N MET A 259 21.52 -6.37 22.25
CA MET A 259 20.08 -6.32 22.54
C MET A 259 19.39 -7.66 22.27
N GLY A 260 19.70 -8.32 21.16
CA GLY A 260 19.14 -9.64 20.84
C GLY A 260 19.47 -10.71 21.87
N HIS A 261 20.68 -10.67 22.44
CA HIS A 261 21.08 -11.57 23.53
C HIS A 261 20.38 -11.24 24.86
N LEU A 262 20.10 -9.96 25.15
CA LEU A 262 19.30 -9.57 26.31
C LEU A 262 17.84 -10.04 26.16
N GLU A 263 17.29 -9.99 24.95
CA GLU A 263 15.95 -10.50 24.66
C GLU A 263 15.83 -12.02 24.84
N ARG A 264 16.89 -12.79 24.52
CA ARG A 264 16.96 -14.22 24.83
C ARG A 264 16.94 -14.52 26.33
N GLY A 265 17.39 -13.56 27.16
CA GLY A 265 17.37 -13.63 28.62
C GLY A 265 16.10 -13.05 29.25
N ASP A 266 14.98 -13.03 28.52
CA ASP A 266 13.66 -12.50 28.92
C ASP A 266 13.61 -10.99 29.22
N GLN A 267 14.65 -10.22 28.88
CA GLN A 267 14.60 -8.76 28.97
C GLN A 267 14.08 -8.18 27.65
N ARG A 268 12.92 -7.53 27.67
CA ARG A 268 12.34 -6.92 26.45
C ARG A 268 12.69 -5.45 26.26
N VAL A 269 13.32 -4.85 27.26
CA VAL A 269 13.65 -3.43 27.31
C VAL A 269 15.08 -3.28 27.81
N PHE A 270 15.83 -2.39 27.16
CA PHE A 270 17.27 -2.24 27.33
C PHE A 270 17.62 -0.78 27.58
N THR A 271 18.63 -0.52 28.41
CA THR A 271 19.33 0.77 28.41
C THR A 271 20.65 0.64 27.63
N LEU A 272 21.24 1.76 27.23
CA LEU A 272 22.54 1.74 26.57
C LEU A 272 23.59 1.03 27.44
N GLU A 273 23.60 1.29 28.74
CA GLU A 273 24.57 0.69 29.67
C GLU A 273 24.41 -0.84 29.78
N MET A 274 23.18 -1.37 29.74
CA MET A 274 22.96 -2.83 29.76
C MET A 274 23.58 -3.50 28.53
N VAL A 275 23.39 -2.90 27.35
CA VAL A 275 23.93 -3.43 26.09
C VAL A 275 25.45 -3.25 26.06
N TYR A 276 25.95 -2.10 26.50
CA TYR A 276 27.36 -1.75 26.53
C TYR A 276 28.15 -2.67 27.47
N ALA A 277 27.62 -2.98 28.67
CA ALA A 277 28.24 -3.91 29.61
C ALA A 277 28.37 -5.32 29.03
N ARG A 278 27.37 -5.78 28.25
CA ARG A 278 27.43 -7.10 27.59
C ARG A 278 28.47 -7.13 26.48
N TRP A 279 28.56 -6.05 25.70
CA TRP A 279 29.58 -5.90 24.66
C TRP A 279 30.99 -5.86 25.28
N GLU A 280 31.16 -5.12 26.37
CA GLU A 280 32.42 -5.07 27.11
C GLU A 280 32.84 -6.45 27.63
N ASN A 281 31.94 -7.20 28.25
CA ASN A 281 32.23 -8.56 28.72
C ASN A 281 32.65 -9.50 27.57
N PHE A 282 32.00 -9.38 26.41
CA PHE A 282 32.38 -10.17 25.24
C PHE A 282 33.80 -9.84 24.75
N LEU A 283 34.15 -8.55 24.63
CA LEU A 283 35.49 -8.13 24.22
C LEU A 283 36.57 -8.49 25.27
N ARG A 284 36.22 -8.49 26.55
CA ARG A 284 37.10 -8.96 27.65
C ARG A 284 37.46 -10.43 27.49
N GLN A 285 36.51 -11.28 27.12
CA GLN A 285 36.74 -12.71 26.94
C GLN A 285 37.65 -13.04 25.75
N HIS A 286 37.78 -12.11 24.79
CA HIS A 286 38.57 -12.28 23.58
C HIS A 286 39.82 -11.39 23.54
N ASP A 287 40.24 -10.82 24.69
CA ASP A 287 41.40 -9.92 24.82
C ASP A 287 41.42 -8.73 23.83
N MET A 288 40.23 -8.23 23.44
CA MET A 288 40.05 -7.16 22.45
C MET A 288 39.40 -5.91 23.01
N LEU A 289 39.56 -5.65 24.31
CA LEU A 289 39.06 -4.44 24.98
C LEU A 289 39.45 -3.13 24.31
N ALA A 290 40.60 -3.08 23.64
CA ALA A 290 41.07 -1.90 22.92
C ALA A 290 40.16 -1.50 21.73
N GLN A 291 39.31 -2.42 21.26
CA GLN A 291 38.34 -2.18 20.18
C GLN A 291 36.97 -1.71 20.70
N LEU A 292 36.78 -1.60 22.02
CA LEU A 292 35.54 -1.10 22.58
C LEU A 292 35.40 0.40 22.26
N PRO A 293 34.31 0.83 21.58
CA PRO A 293 34.11 2.23 21.27
C PRO A 293 33.86 3.04 22.54
N THR A 294 34.06 4.34 22.48
CA THR A 294 33.68 5.24 23.58
C THR A 294 32.17 5.24 23.79
N ARG A 295 31.71 5.56 25.01
CA ARG A 295 30.27 5.71 25.31
C ARG A 295 29.58 6.72 24.38
N SER A 296 30.27 7.79 24.00
CA SER A 296 29.74 8.78 23.05
C SER A 296 29.52 8.20 21.66
N GLU A 297 30.42 7.35 21.18
CA GLU A 297 30.29 6.65 19.89
C GLU A 297 29.17 5.60 19.93
N ALA A 298 29.08 4.83 21.03
CA ALA A 298 27.99 3.88 21.25
C ALA A 298 26.62 4.59 21.32
N GLN A 299 26.55 5.75 21.99
CA GLN A 299 25.34 6.57 22.02
C GLN A 299 24.96 7.08 20.63
N LYS A 300 25.92 7.61 19.85
CA LYS A 300 25.66 8.03 18.45
C LYS A 300 25.18 6.87 17.57
N ALA A 301 25.75 5.68 17.76
CA ALA A 301 25.29 4.49 17.06
C ALA A 301 23.85 4.12 17.45
N LEU A 302 23.51 4.17 18.73
CA LEU A 302 22.14 3.96 19.22
C LEU A 302 21.16 5.00 18.67
N GLU A 303 21.53 6.28 18.65
CA GLU A 303 20.72 7.35 18.06
C GLU A 303 20.49 7.11 16.57
N ASN A 304 21.50 6.63 15.84
CA ASN A 304 21.35 6.24 14.45
C ASN A 304 20.36 5.07 14.28
N LEU A 305 20.43 4.04 15.13
CA LEU A 305 19.49 2.91 15.10
C LEU A 305 18.04 3.34 15.39
N LEU A 306 17.83 4.33 16.28
CA LEU A 306 16.53 4.94 16.54
C LEU A 306 16.00 5.72 15.32
N ARG A 307 16.87 6.47 14.63
CA ARG A 307 16.52 7.17 13.38
C ARG A 307 16.14 6.20 12.28
N LEU A 308 16.88 5.09 12.14
CA LEU A 308 16.60 4.01 11.19
C LEU A 308 15.41 3.13 11.57
N LYS A 309 14.75 3.37 12.73
CA LYS A 309 13.61 2.61 13.24
C LYS A 309 13.88 1.11 13.42
N LEU A 310 15.16 0.72 13.54
CA LEU A 310 15.57 -0.64 13.94
C LEU A 310 15.35 -0.87 15.44
N VAL A 311 15.48 0.22 16.20
CA VAL A 311 15.22 0.30 17.63
C VAL A 311 14.10 1.33 17.87
N LYS A 312 13.27 1.11 18.88
CA LYS A 312 12.22 2.04 19.31
C LYS A 312 12.40 2.43 20.77
N ASP A 313 11.96 3.65 21.08
CA ASP A 313 11.87 4.14 22.44
C ASP A 313 10.77 3.37 23.20
N ALA A 314 11.11 2.85 24.37
CA ALA A 314 10.21 2.08 25.22
C ALA A 314 9.45 2.96 26.23
N GLY A 315 9.59 4.29 26.19
CA GLY A 315 8.97 5.21 27.12
C GLY A 315 9.53 5.08 28.55
N ASP A 316 8.72 5.40 29.55
CA ASP A 316 9.03 5.15 30.97
C ASP A 316 8.77 3.67 31.34
N ALA A 317 9.45 2.75 30.65
CA ALA A 317 9.30 1.32 30.85
C ALA A 317 9.71 0.87 32.28
N PHE A 318 10.65 1.57 32.89
CA PHE A 318 11.14 1.30 34.24
C PHE A 318 10.36 2.01 35.35
N LYS A 319 9.32 2.80 35.01
CA LYS A 319 8.49 3.57 35.95
C LYS A 319 9.32 4.50 36.85
N ILE A 320 10.41 5.06 36.33
CA ILE A 320 11.33 5.94 37.07
C ILE A 320 10.63 7.28 37.39
N GLY A 321 9.60 7.67 36.63
CA GLY A 321 8.84 8.89 36.83
C GLY A 321 7.69 8.84 37.84
N ARG A 322 7.58 7.81 38.70
CA ARG A 322 6.45 7.72 39.66
C ARG A 322 6.64 8.58 40.91
N GLY A 323 6.26 9.84 40.74
CA GLY A 323 5.86 10.79 41.78
C GLY A 323 4.91 11.86 41.21
N GLY A 324 3.93 11.50 40.38
CA GLY A 324 3.01 12.46 39.76
C GLY A 324 1.95 11.83 38.87
N ASP A 325 0.83 12.54 38.74
CA ASP A 325 -0.51 12.13 38.27
C ASP A 325 -0.58 11.34 36.94
N SER A 326 -1.53 10.41 36.85
CA SER A 326 -1.62 9.40 35.78
C SER A 326 -2.27 9.87 34.47
N SER A 327 -2.54 11.17 34.28
CA SER A 327 -3.31 11.68 33.13
C SER A 327 -2.48 12.31 31.99
N MET A 328 -1.16 12.43 32.13
CA MET A 328 -0.27 12.89 31.04
C MET A 328 0.80 11.84 30.74
N LYS A 329 0.52 10.87 29.86
CA LYS A 329 1.47 9.80 29.52
C LYS A 329 1.59 9.55 28.02
N GLN A 330 2.21 10.49 27.31
CA GLN A 330 2.89 10.20 26.04
C GLN A 330 4.28 10.84 25.90
N ASP A 331 4.65 11.84 26.72
CA ASP A 331 5.89 12.63 26.50
C ASP A 331 7.02 12.41 27.53
N ALA A 332 7.07 11.25 28.20
CA ALA A 332 8.03 11.05 29.31
C ALA A 332 9.45 10.60 28.90
N SER A 333 9.70 10.17 27.65
CA SER A 333 11.04 9.67 27.27
C SER A 333 12.01 10.77 26.83
N GLY A 334 11.48 11.88 26.30
CA GLY A 334 12.28 13.03 25.86
C GLY A 334 13.01 13.75 26.99
N SER A 335 12.50 13.66 28.23
CA SER A 335 13.05 14.32 29.42
C SER A 335 14.15 13.52 30.13
N LEU A 336 14.28 12.22 29.85
CA LEU A 336 15.35 11.39 30.40
C LEU A 336 16.66 11.65 29.66
N GLN A 337 17.79 11.66 30.39
CA GLN A 337 19.11 11.70 29.76
C GLN A 337 19.26 10.52 28.78
N PRO A 338 19.93 10.70 27.64
CA PRO A 338 20.00 9.69 26.58
C PRO A 338 20.45 8.29 27.04
N GLU A 339 21.35 8.23 28.02
CA GLU A 339 21.88 7.00 28.63
C GLU A 339 20.84 6.18 29.43
N PHE A 340 19.82 6.83 29.98
CA PHE A 340 18.73 6.18 30.74
C PHE A 340 17.48 5.93 29.91
N ARG A 341 17.50 6.26 28.61
CA ARG A 341 16.36 5.95 27.73
C ARG A 341 16.27 4.45 27.52
N ALA A 342 15.11 3.94 27.91
CA ALA A 342 14.73 2.56 27.71
C ALA A 342 14.38 2.37 26.23
N VAL A 343 14.92 1.33 25.60
CA VAL A 343 14.66 1.01 24.19
C VAL A 343 14.31 -0.46 24.01
N HIS A 344 13.65 -0.79 22.89
CA HIS A 344 13.38 -2.17 22.50
C HIS A 344 13.61 -2.38 21.00
N LEU A 345 13.87 -3.61 20.58
CA LEU A 345 14.03 -3.96 19.17
C LEU A 345 12.69 -3.87 18.44
N ASN A 346 12.73 -3.40 17.19
CA ASN A 346 11.56 -3.28 16.32
C ASN A 346 11.42 -4.45 15.32
N PHE A 347 12.30 -5.45 15.42
CA PHE A 347 12.30 -6.66 14.61
C PHE A 347 12.79 -7.84 15.47
N ALA A 348 12.47 -9.07 15.05
CA ALA A 348 12.84 -10.26 15.82
C ALA A 348 14.37 -10.50 15.77
N PRO A 349 15.05 -10.73 16.91
CA PRO A 349 16.50 -10.99 16.94
C PRO A 349 16.95 -12.13 16.02
N ARG A 350 16.09 -13.15 15.84
CA ARG A 350 16.34 -14.30 14.94
C ARG A 350 16.50 -13.88 13.48
N THR A 351 15.85 -12.80 13.06
CA THR A 351 15.97 -12.28 11.69
C THR A 351 17.38 -11.77 11.44
N LEU A 352 17.93 -10.97 12.37
CA LEU A 352 19.32 -10.49 12.28
C LEU A 352 20.30 -11.66 12.34
N GLU A 353 20.10 -12.63 13.23
CA GLU A 353 20.93 -13.82 13.29
C GLU A 353 20.94 -14.61 11.97
N GLY A 354 19.76 -14.80 11.36
CA GLY A 354 19.64 -15.44 10.05
C GLY A 354 20.39 -14.68 8.96
N MET A 355 20.27 -13.35 8.93
CA MET A 355 20.96 -12.46 7.98
C MET A 355 22.47 -12.39 8.19
N LEU A 356 22.96 -12.63 9.41
CA LEU A 356 24.38 -12.71 9.71
C LEU A 356 24.96 -14.08 9.31
N ARG A 357 24.21 -15.16 9.58
CA ARG A 357 24.59 -16.55 9.24
C ARG A 357 24.66 -16.80 7.73
N ASN A 358 23.70 -16.28 6.97
CA ASN A 358 23.67 -16.44 5.52
C ASN A 358 24.60 -15.44 4.78
N GLY A 359 25.25 -14.53 5.51
CA GLY A 359 26.16 -13.53 4.95
C GLY A 359 25.49 -12.36 4.24
N SER A 360 24.17 -12.18 4.40
CA SER A 360 23.43 -11.04 3.84
C SER A 360 23.89 -9.70 4.41
N ILE A 361 24.37 -9.66 5.65
CA ILE A 361 24.96 -8.45 6.25
C ILE A 361 26.47 -8.63 6.42
N LYS A 362 27.24 -7.64 5.96
CA LYS A 362 28.70 -7.59 6.16
C LYS A 362 29.00 -7.10 7.57
N CYS A 363 29.72 -7.91 8.34
CA CYS A 363 30.31 -7.55 9.63
C CYS A 363 31.58 -8.37 9.85
N SER A 364 32.40 -7.97 10.84
CA SER A 364 33.61 -8.70 11.20
C SER A 364 33.31 -10.14 11.62
N THR A 365 34.28 -11.02 11.43
CA THR A 365 34.22 -12.42 11.87
C THR A 365 33.91 -12.53 13.35
N LEU A 366 34.48 -11.62 14.16
CA LEU A 366 34.26 -11.53 15.60
C LEU A 366 32.79 -11.29 15.97
N LEU A 367 32.12 -10.33 15.32
CA LEU A 367 30.71 -10.07 15.60
C LEU A 367 29.79 -11.19 15.12
N LYS A 368 30.17 -11.89 14.03
CA LYS A 368 29.45 -13.10 13.59
C LYS A 368 29.54 -14.19 14.64
N GLU A 369 30.72 -14.42 15.20
CA GLU A 369 30.92 -15.35 16.31
C GLU A 369 30.10 -14.94 17.53
N TRP A 370 30.08 -13.65 17.87
CA TRP A 370 29.28 -13.15 18.98
C TRP A 370 27.78 -13.38 18.78
N ALA A 371 27.25 -13.14 17.57
CA ALA A 371 25.83 -13.32 17.28
C ALA A 371 25.39 -14.80 17.36
N ILE A 372 26.26 -15.71 16.95
CA ILE A 372 25.95 -17.14 16.82
C ILE A 372 26.22 -17.90 18.12
N ASN A 373 27.35 -17.61 18.78
CA ASN A 373 27.88 -18.38 19.91
C ASN A 373 27.90 -17.60 21.23
N GLY A 374 27.71 -16.28 21.19
CA GLY A 374 27.69 -15.46 22.39
C GLY A 374 26.51 -15.81 23.29
N SER A 375 26.81 -16.17 24.54
CA SER A 375 25.87 -16.04 25.65
C SER A 375 25.94 -14.63 26.17
#